data_AF-A0A4Q3J9A1-F1
#
_entry.id   AF-A0A4Q3J9A1-F1
#
_cell.length_a   1.000
_cell.length_b   1.000
_cell.length_c   1.000
_cell.angle_alpha   90.00
_cell.angle_beta   90.00
_cell.angle_gamma   90.00
#
_symmetry.space_group_name_H-M   'P 1'
#
loop_
_entity.id
_entity.type
_entity.pdbx_description
1 polymer ?
#
loop_
_entity_poly.entity_id
_entity_poly.type
_entity_poly.pdbx_seq_one_letter_code
_entity_poly.pdbx_strand_id
1 'polypeptide(L)' 'TAVLAFLAESGFTFEEREFTLDEALDAEEAFITSATSLVMPVTTIDGHSIHNGAPGPATVRLREIYLDHARKGGVLG' A
#
# COMPACT_ATOMS: atom_id res chain seq x y z
N THR A 1 2.10 -10.93 7.09
CA THR A 1 2.82 -9.83 6.42
C THR A 1 2.36 -8.48 6.96
N ALA A 2 3.09 -7.39 6.73
CA ALA A 2 2.69 -6.05 7.20
C ALA A 2 1.31 -5.61 6.65
N VAL A 3 0.97 -6.06 5.44
CA VAL A 3 -0.36 -5.88 4.84
C VAL A 3 -1.46 -6.56 5.66
N LEU A 4 -1.26 -7.81 6.10
CA LEU A 4 -2.23 -8.51 6.96
C LEU A 4 -2.38 -7.85 8.35
N ALA A 5 -1.29 -7.33 8.91
CA ALA A 5 -1.35 -6.57 10.17
C ALA A 5 -2.16 -5.28 10.01
N PHE A 6 -1.92 -4.54 8.92
CA PHE A 6 -2.73 -3.36 8.58
C PHE A 6 -4.22 -3.71 8.43
N LEU A 7 -4.56 -4.77 7.70
CA LEU A 7 -5.94 -5.22 7.50
C LEU A 7 -6.65 -5.56 8.83
N ALA A 8 -5.94 -6.16 9.78
CA ALA A 8 -6.48 -6.50 11.10
C ALA A 8 -6.86 -5.27 11.94
N GLU A 9 -6.22 -4.12 11.72
CA GLU A 9 -6.41 -2.89 12.50
C GLU A 9 -7.33 -1.87 11.82
N SER A 10 -7.53 -1.97 10.50
CA SER A 10 -8.03 -0.87 9.67
C SER A 10 -9.48 -1.02 9.21
N GLY A 11 -10.09 -2.19 9.39
CA GLY A 11 -11.46 -2.47 8.94
C GLY A 11 -11.61 -2.60 7.42
N PHE A 12 -10.50 -2.61 6.67
CA PHE A 12 -10.53 -2.85 5.22
C PHE A 12 -10.80 -4.32 4.91
N THR A 13 -11.62 -4.56 3.90
CA THR A 13 -11.75 -5.86 3.25
C THR A 13 -10.55 -6.11 2.33
N PHE A 14 -10.05 -7.34 2.32
CA PHE A 14 -8.97 -7.75 1.44
C PHE A 14 -9.48 -8.74 0.40
N GLU A 15 -9.12 -8.51 -0.86
CA GLU A 15 -9.40 -9.39 -1.98
C GLU A 15 -8.11 -9.57 -2.79
N GLU A 16 -7.70 -10.82 -3.00
CA GLU A 16 -6.61 -11.16 -3.92
C GLU A 16 -7.21 -11.58 -5.25
N ARG A 17 -7.14 -10.69 -6.24
CA ARG A 17 -7.62 -10.94 -7.59
C ARG A 17 -6.81 -10.15 -8.61
N GLU A 18 -6.97 -10.52 -9.86
CA GLU A 18 -6.57 -9.67 -10.98
C GLU A 18 -7.45 -8.42 -11.03
N PHE A 19 -6.87 -7.30 -11.47
CA PHE A 19 -7.54 -6.04 -11.68
C PHE A 19 -7.07 -5.42 -13.00
N THR A 20 -7.90 -4.56 -13.58
CA THR A 20 -7.60 -3.84 -14.83
C THR A 20 -6.79 -2.58 -14.56
N LEU A 21 -6.13 -2.05 -15.59
CA LEU A 21 -5.46 -0.74 -15.49
C LEU A 21 -6.46 0.36 -15.11
N ASP A 22 -7.68 0.33 -15.68
CA ASP A 22 -8.72 1.32 -15.39
C ASP A 22 -9.11 1.32 -13.90
N GLU A 23 -9.26 0.14 -13.29
CA GLU A 23 -9.49 0.03 -11.84
C GLU A 23 -8.33 0.63 -11.02
N ALA A 24 -7.09 0.44 -11.47
CA ALA A 24 -5.92 1.00 -10.80
C ALA A 24 -5.87 2.53 -10.91
N LEU A 25 -6.27 3.08 -12.06
CA LEU A 25 -6.31 4.52 -12.32
C LEU A 25 -7.45 5.22 -11.55
N ASP A 26 -8.56 4.53 -11.31
CA ASP A 26 -9.72 5.05 -10.56
C ASP A 26 -9.60 4.86 -9.03
N ALA A 27 -8.54 4.20 -8.56
CA ALA A 27 -8.33 3.95 -7.14
C ALA A 27 -8.15 5.26 -6.33
N GLU A 28 -8.71 5.29 -5.11
CA GLU A 28 -8.45 6.39 -4.17
C GLU A 28 -6.98 6.44 -3.74
N GLU A 29 -6.35 5.26 -3.62
CA GLU A 29 -4.95 5.10 -3.26
C GLU A 29 -4.34 3.89 -3.97
N ALA A 30 -3.07 4.00 -4.35
CA ALA A 30 -2.28 2.89 -4.88
C ALA A 30 -0.90 2.85 -4.21
N PHE A 31 -0.37 1.65 -4.01
CA PHE A 31 0.97 1.45 -3.46
C PHE A 31 1.59 0.15 -3.97
N ILE A 32 2.91 0.09 -3.94
CA ILE A 32 3.67 -1.13 -4.18
C ILE A 32 4.42 -1.54 -2.93
N THR A 33 4.65 -2.85 -2.78
CA THR A 33 5.47 -3.37 -1.69
C THR A 33 6.56 -4.29 -2.21
N SER A 34 7.75 -4.22 -1.62
CA SER A 34 8.81 -5.19 -1.85
C SER A 34 9.71 -5.32 -0.62
N ALA A 35 10.53 -6.36 -0.56
CA ALA A 35 11.49 -6.55 0.54
C ALA A 35 12.49 -5.39 0.65
N THR A 36 12.83 -4.74 -0.46
CA THR A 36 13.81 -3.64 -0.51
C THR A 36 13.15 -2.26 -0.48
N SER A 37 11.99 -2.12 -1.12
CA SER A 37 11.28 -0.84 -1.28
C SER A 37 10.26 -0.57 -0.17
N LEU A 38 10.07 -1.49 0.79
CA LEU A 38 9.11 -1.33 1.87
C LEU A 38 7.69 -1.16 1.30
N VAL A 39 6.95 -0.15 1.74
CA VAL A 39 5.66 0.30 1.19
C VAL A 39 5.89 1.67 0.54
N MET A 40 5.69 1.76 -0.78
CA MET A 40 5.85 2.99 -1.56
C MET A 40 4.52 3.43 -2.16
N PRO A 41 4.07 4.67 -1.93
CA PRO A 41 2.91 5.23 -2.60
C PRO A 41 3.13 5.35 -4.10
N VAL A 42 2.10 4.98 -4.88
CA VAL A 42 2.02 5.26 -6.31
C VAL A 42 1.05 6.43 -6.50
N THR A 43 1.59 7.62 -6.79
CA THR A 43 0.78 8.83 -7.00
C THR A 43 0.52 9.12 -8.47
N THR A 44 1.17 8.41 -9.38
CA THR A 44 1.02 8.60 -10.83
C THR A 44 1.36 7.30 -11.58
N ILE A 45 0.55 6.94 -12.59
CA ILE A 45 0.78 5.84 -13.53
C ILE A 45 0.74 6.42 -14.94
N ASP A 46 1.83 6.29 -15.71
CA ASP A 46 1.92 6.78 -17.09
C ASP A 46 1.46 8.24 -17.29
N GLY A 47 1.82 9.12 -16.33
CA GLY A 47 1.44 10.52 -16.33
C GLY A 47 0.02 10.83 -15.82
N HIS A 48 -0.79 9.81 -15.52
CA HIS A 48 -2.10 9.96 -14.90
C HIS A 48 -1.96 9.99 -13.38
N SER A 49 -2.36 11.10 -12.75
CA SER A 49 -2.37 11.20 -11.30
C SER A 49 -3.43 10.27 -10.71
N ILE A 50 -3.04 9.48 -9.71
CA ILE A 50 -3.98 8.69 -8.93
C ILE A 50 -4.66 9.63 -7.94
N HIS A 51 -5.98 9.74 -8.03
CA HIS A 51 -6.81 10.65 -7.25
C HIS A 51 -6.26 12.10 -7.22
N ASN A 52 -5.72 12.56 -6.08
CA ASN A 52 -5.19 13.91 -5.91
C ASN A 52 -3.67 14.01 -6.13
N GLY A 53 -3.01 12.93 -6.55
CA GLY A 53 -1.57 12.88 -6.76
C GLY A 53 -0.73 12.90 -5.48
N ALA A 54 -1.34 12.64 -4.31
CA ALA A 54 -0.66 12.59 -3.02
C ALA A 54 -0.86 11.24 -2.32
N PRO A 55 0.06 10.81 -1.45
CA PRO A 55 -0.15 9.62 -0.63
C PRO A 55 -1.38 9.79 0.28
N GLY A 56 -2.31 8.84 0.20
CA GLY A 56 -3.49 8.84 1.05
C GLY A 56 -3.26 8.21 2.43
N PRO A 57 -4.22 8.37 3.35
CA PRO A 57 -4.11 7.93 4.75
C PRO A 57 -3.88 6.42 4.90
N ALA A 58 -4.47 5.56 4.06
CA ALA A 58 -4.31 4.11 4.19
C ALA A 58 -2.86 3.68 3.88
N THR A 59 -2.31 4.22 2.80
CA THR A 59 -0.93 3.99 2.37
C THR A 59 0.09 4.50 3.39
N VAL A 60 -0.15 5.70 3.94
CA VAL A 60 0.71 6.27 5.00
C VAL A 60 0.69 5.38 6.24
N ARG A 61 -0.49 4.94 6.68
CA ARG A 61 -0.63 4.07 7.85
C ARG A 61 0.03 2.71 7.65
N LEU A 62 -0.16 2.10 6.48
CA LEU A 62 0.48 0.82 6.13
C LEU A 62 2.02 0.95 6.16
N ARG A 63 2.56 2.07 5.68
CA ARG A 63 4.00 2.36 5.72
C ARG A 63 4.52 2.49 7.15
N GLU A 64 3.78 3.12 8.06
CA GLU A 64 4.14 3.19 9.49
C GLU A 64 4.24 1.80 10.12
N ILE A 65 3.21 0.96 9.94
CA ILE A 65 3.17 -0.41 10.46
C ILE A 65 4.36 -1.22 9.93
N TYR A 66 4.66 -1.09 8.63
CA TYR A 66 5.81 -1.76 8.03
C TYR A 66 7.12 -1.32 8.69
N LEU A 67 7.35 -0.01 8.82
CA LEU A 67 8.58 0.52 9.41
C LEU A 67 8.77 0.06 10.85
N ASP A 68 7.69 -0.01 11.63
CA ASP A 68 7.72 -0.52 12.99
C ASP A 68 8.05 -2.02 13.04
N HIS A 69 7.55 -2.82 12.09
CA HIS A 69 7.93 -4.23 11.96
C HIS A 69 9.40 -4.40 11.58
N ALA A 70 9.90 -3.62 10.60
CA ALA A 70 11.29 -3.68 10.16
C ALA A 70 12.27 -3.28 11.28
N ARG A 71 11.94 -2.27 12.09
CA ARG A 71 12.75 -1.82 13.24
C ARG A 71 12.84 -2.84 14.36
N LYS A 72 11.82 -3.67 14.57
CA LYS A 72 11.76 -4.69 15.62
C LYS A 72 12.57 -5.96 15.27
N GLY A 73 13.34 -5.96 14.18
CA GLY A 73 14.17 -7.10 13.76
C GLY A 73 13.37 -8.25 13.13
N GLY A 74 12.12 -7.99 12.72
CA GLY A 74 11.27 -8.99 12.09
C GLY A 74 11.83 -9.38 10.72
N VAL A 75 12.25 -10.64 10.58
CA VAL A 75 12.41 -11.26 9.27
C VAL A 75 11.04 -11.21 8.61
N LEU A 76 10.93 -10.54 7.46
CA LEU A 76 9.72 -10.53 6.64
C LEU A 76 9.64 -11.87 5.90
N GLY A 77 9.37 -12.93 6.67
CA GLY A 77 9.07 -14.27 6.18
C GLY A 77 7.58 -14.48 6.00
#